data_AF-A0A553ELU8-F1
#
_entry.id   AF-A0A553ELU8-F1
#
_cell.length_a   1.000
_cell.length_b   1.000
_cell.length_c   1.000
_cell.angle_alpha   90.00
_cell.angle_beta   90.00
_cell.angle_gamma   90.00
#
_symmetry.space_group_name_H-M   'P 1'
#
loop_
_entity.id
_entity.type
_entity.pdbx_description
1 polymer ?
#
loop_
_entity_poly.entity_id
_entity_poly.type
_entity_poly.pdbx_seq_one_letter_code
_entity_poly.pdbx_strand_id
1 'polypeptide(L)'
;MRHFCWIFIFDLLYCLYANASIGLKDYTQYVNPFIGTQGGGNCFPGAIRPLGFVQPSPETTSDYYTGYEGKHISGYQYSDPYIWGFTQTHLNGVGCPSLSDILLLPYSGEVKRTGKRSDFRSTYKKEAEQAAPGYYAVELITHQVRVELTALDHVAYHRYTYKDNQTAHLLIDLQYGRSWNVDNIKDNVLEAEQKFVDDYTLCGYR
;
A
#
# COMPACT_ATOMS: atom_id res chain seq x y z
N MET A 1 26.85 -10.51 64.80
CA MET A 1 26.16 -11.03 63.58
C MET A 1 24.83 -10.32 63.29
N ARG A 2 24.76 -8.98 63.31
CA ARG A 2 23.55 -8.20 62.92
C ARG A 2 23.82 -7.05 61.94
N HIS A 3 25.09 -6.75 61.64
CA HIS A 3 25.48 -5.69 60.69
C HIS A 3 25.72 -6.19 59.25
N PHE A 4 25.83 -7.51 59.06
CA PHE A 4 26.09 -8.11 57.74
C PHE A 4 24.81 -8.29 56.88
N CYS A 5 23.63 -8.10 57.47
CA CYS A 5 22.34 -8.29 56.81
C CYS A 5 21.84 -7.03 56.07
N TRP A 6 22.30 -5.84 56.47
CA TRP A 6 21.84 -4.57 55.89
C TRP A 6 22.56 -4.20 54.57
N ILE A 7 23.78 -4.68 54.38
CA ILE A 7 24.57 -4.41 53.16
C ILE A 7 24.00 -5.18 51.96
N PHE A 8 23.57 -6.43 52.17
CA PHE A 8 22.96 -7.26 51.12
C PHE A 8 21.60 -6.75 50.64
N ILE A 9 20.83 -6.06 51.48
CA ILE A 9 19.51 -5.51 51.10
C ILE A 9 19.67 -4.22 50.28
N PHE A 10 20.72 -3.44 50.52
CA PHE A 10 21.00 -2.22 49.75
C PHE A 10 21.53 -2.51 48.34
N ASP A 11 22.36 -3.54 48.17
CA ASP A 11 22.84 -3.98 46.85
C ASP A 11 21.71 -4.61 45.99
N LEU A 12 20.76 -5.31 46.61
CA LEU A 12 19.62 -5.90 45.89
C LEU A 12 18.65 -4.83 45.35
N LEU A 13 18.49 -3.72 46.07
CA LEU A 13 17.68 -2.57 45.64
C LEU A 13 18.34 -1.80 44.48
N TYR A 14 19.67 -1.70 44.44
CA TYR A 14 20.38 -1.00 43.35
C TYR A 14 20.29 -1.76 42.02
N CYS A 15 20.30 -3.10 42.04
CA CYS A 15 20.08 -3.93 40.84
C CYS A 15 18.65 -3.84 40.28
N LEU A 16 17.65 -3.56 41.11
CA LEU A 16 16.27 -3.33 40.66
C LEU A 16 16.08 -1.97 39.96
N TYR A 17 16.86 -0.95 40.33
CA TYR A 17 16.86 0.36 39.63
C TYR A 17 17.68 0.35 38.33
N ALA A 18 18.63 -0.58 38.18
CA ALA A 18 19.48 -0.67 36.98
C ALA A 18 18.79 -1.32 35.76
N ASN A 19 17.60 -1.90 35.92
CA ASN A 19 16.75 -2.33 34.80
C ASN A 19 15.94 -1.15 34.23
N ALA A 20 16.60 -0.02 33.99
CA ALA A 20 16.08 0.92 33.00
C ALA A 20 16.16 0.18 31.66
N SER A 21 15.01 -0.17 31.09
CA SER A 21 14.95 -0.64 29.72
C SER A 21 15.66 0.39 28.85
N ILE A 22 16.79 0.01 28.26
CA ILE A 22 17.32 0.75 27.12
C ILE A 22 16.29 0.53 26.02
N GLY A 23 15.28 1.40 25.98
CA GLY A 23 14.29 1.41 24.91
C GLY A 23 15.08 1.60 23.63
N LEU A 24 15.07 0.58 22.76
CA LEU A 24 15.63 0.69 21.43
C LEU A 24 15.01 1.92 20.78
N LYS A 25 15.86 2.87 20.37
CA LYS A 25 15.40 4.07 19.70
C LYS A 25 14.76 3.67 18.37
N ASP A 26 13.46 3.84 18.27
CA ASP A 26 12.72 3.61 17.05
C ASP A 26 12.99 4.76 16.06
N TYR A 27 13.73 4.49 14.99
CA TYR A 27 13.97 5.49 13.95
C TYR A 27 12.86 5.56 12.91
N THR A 28 11.97 4.56 12.86
CA THR A 28 10.90 4.51 11.84
C THR A 28 9.90 5.64 12.00
N GLN A 29 9.73 6.16 13.22
CA GLN A 29 8.88 7.30 13.55
C GLN A 29 9.24 8.61 12.80
N TYR A 30 10.48 8.72 12.28
CA TYR A 30 10.93 9.92 11.56
C TYR A 30 10.66 9.85 10.06
N VAL A 31 10.26 8.69 9.54
CA VAL A 31 10.01 8.51 8.10
C VAL A 31 8.58 8.90 7.79
N ASN A 32 8.42 9.82 6.83
CA ASN A 32 7.12 10.14 6.23
C ASN A 32 7.10 9.68 4.77
N PRO A 33 6.45 8.54 4.45
CA PRO A 33 6.37 8.02 3.08
C PRO A 33 5.63 8.92 2.07
N PHE A 34 4.91 9.95 2.53
CA PHE A 34 4.25 10.92 1.64
C PHE A 34 5.19 12.02 1.13
N ILE A 35 6.43 12.11 1.64
CA ILE A 35 7.39 13.08 1.11
C ILE A 35 7.80 12.68 -0.32
N GLY A 36 7.61 13.60 -1.27
CA GLY A 36 7.93 13.38 -2.68
C GLY A 36 6.80 12.71 -3.48
N THR A 37 5.65 12.44 -2.86
CA THR A 37 4.48 11.86 -3.55
C THR A 37 3.58 12.92 -4.21
N GLN A 38 4.03 14.17 -4.30
CA GLN A 38 3.35 15.26 -5.01
C GLN A 38 4.37 16.02 -5.86
N GLY A 39 3.94 16.49 -7.03
CA GLY A 39 4.81 17.22 -7.94
C GLY A 39 5.80 16.25 -8.61
N GLY A 40 7.05 16.68 -8.79
CA GLY A 40 8.07 15.93 -9.55
C GLY A 40 8.90 14.93 -8.75
N GLY A 41 8.54 14.65 -7.50
CA GLY A 41 9.30 13.69 -6.67
C GLY A 41 9.11 12.25 -7.13
N ASN A 42 7.93 11.90 -7.64
CA ASN A 42 7.58 10.56 -8.11
C ASN A 42 7.87 9.44 -7.09
N CYS A 43 7.60 9.71 -5.81
CA CYS A 43 7.61 8.68 -4.77
C CYS A 43 6.25 7.97 -4.67
N PHE A 44 6.18 6.89 -3.91
CA PHE A 44 4.91 6.23 -3.54
C PHE A 44 4.88 5.94 -2.03
N PRO A 45 3.69 5.96 -1.39
CA PRO A 45 3.56 5.78 0.05
C PRO A 45 3.38 4.32 0.49
N GLY A 46 3.28 3.39 -0.46
CA GLY A 46 3.03 1.97 -0.21
C GLY A 46 4.08 1.26 0.65
N ALA A 47 3.71 0.07 1.10
CA ALA A 47 4.54 -0.72 1.99
C ALA A 47 5.67 -1.42 1.22
N ILE A 48 6.87 -1.38 1.79
CA ILE A 48 8.04 -2.06 1.23
C ILE A 48 9.06 -2.37 2.35
N ARG A 49 9.80 -3.47 2.21
CA ARG A 49 11.05 -3.71 2.95
C ARG A 49 12.24 -3.03 2.26
N PRO A 50 13.34 -2.74 2.99
CA PRO A 50 14.58 -2.34 2.34
C PRO A 50 14.96 -3.34 1.23
N LEU A 51 15.05 -2.86 -0.01
CA LEU A 51 15.37 -3.66 -1.20
C LEU A 51 14.37 -4.80 -1.53
N GLY A 52 13.12 -4.69 -1.08
CA GLY A 52 12.08 -5.67 -1.40
C GLY A 52 11.67 -5.66 -2.88
N PHE A 53 11.38 -6.84 -3.41
CA PHE A 53 10.91 -7.05 -4.79
C PHE A 53 9.48 -6.55 -4.99
N VAL A 54 8.61 -6.73 -4.00
CA VAL A 54 7.22 -6.27 -4.05
C VAL A 54 7.05 -4.94 -3.33
N GLN A 55 6.26 -4.05 -3.93
CA GLN A 55 5.95 -2.72 -3.41
C GLN A 55 4.44 -2.46 -3.48
N PRO A 56 3.59 -3.14 -2.68
CA PRO A 56 2.15 -2.89 -2.67
C PRO A 56 1.83 -1.43 -2.33
N SER A 57 1.25 -0.68 -3.26
CA SER A 57 0.95 0.74 -3.12
C SER A 57 -0.34 1.13 -3.85
N PRO A 58 -1.06 2.17 -3.38
CA PRO A 58 -2.20 2.76 -4.10
C PRO A 58 -1.82 3.36 -5.46
N GLU A 59 -2.76 3.21 -6.40
CA GLU A 59 -2.75 3.85 -7.72
C GLU A 59 -3.80 4.96 -7.75
N THR A 60 -3.40 6.23 -7.76
CA THR A 60 -4.34 7.36 -7.69
C THR A 60 -4.64 7.98 -9.05
N THR A 61 -5.75 8.73 -9.12
CA THR A 61 -6.16 9.50 -10.30
C THR A 61 -7.05 10.68 -9.93
N SER A 62 -7.23 11.61 -10.88
CA SER A 62 -8.23 12.67 -10.82
C SER A 62 -9.15 12.66 -12.05
N ASP A 63 -10.24 13.44 -12.02
CA ASP A 63 -11.14 13.60 -13.18
C ASP A 63 -10.51 14.39 -14.32
N TYR A 64 -9.52 15.23 -14.01
CA TYR A 64 -8.75 16.00 -14.97
C TYR A 64 -7.62 15.16 -15.61
N TYR A 65 -7.40 13.95 -15.10
CA TYR A 65 -6.39 13.04 -15.62
C TYR A 65 -6.99 12.15 -16.71
N THR A 66 -6.82 12.56 -17.96
CA THR A 66 -7.14 11.74 -19.14
C THR A 66 -5.96 10.87 -19.58
N GLY A 67 -4.89 10.80 -18.78
CA GLY A 67 -3.67 10.11 -19.11
C GLY A 67 -2.56 10.99 -19.67
N TYR A 68 -1.35 10.74 -19.18
CA TYR A 68 -0.12 11.50 -19.38
C TYR A 68 -0.12 12.93 -18.82
N GLU A 69 0.38 13.04 -17.60
CA GLU A 69 1.31 14.09 -17.20
C GLU A 69 2.38 13.39 -16.35
N GLY A 70 3.66 13.71 -16.50
CA GLY A 70 4.80 13.06 -15.80
C GLY A 70 4.80 13.13 -14.25
N LYS A 71 3.62 13.38 -13.66
CA LYS A 71 3.32 13.43 -12.24
C LYS A 71 2.96 12.03 -11.69
N HIS A 72 2.26 11.17 -12.43
CA HIS A 72 1.83 9.86 -11.89
C HIS A 72 2.75 8.70 -12.29
N ILE A 73 4.05 8.95 -12.44
CA ILE A 73 4.99 7.94 -12.92
C ILE A 73 5.12 6.77 -11.93
N SER A 74 5.06 7.06 -10.63
CA SER A 74 5.17 6.09 -9.54
C SER A 74 3.84 5.53 -9.05
N GLY A 75 2.74 5.78 -9.76
CA GLY A 75 1.42 5.30 -9.37
C GLY A 75 0.57 6.27 -8.57
N TYR A 76 1.20 7.21 -7.85
CA TYR A 76 0.52 8.00 -6.83
C TYR A 76 0.80 9.50 -6.95
N GLN A 77 -0.24 10.30 -6.71
CA GLN A 77 -0.17 11.74 -6.48
C GLN A 77 -1.00 12.12 -5.25
N TYR A 78 -0.37 12.81 -4.31
CA TYR A 78 -0.97 13.13 -3.02
C TYR A 78 -2.27 13.94 -3.12
N SER A 79 -2.38 14.80 -4.13
CA SER A 79 -3.54 15.68 -4.35
C SER A 79 -4.72 14.99 -5.05
N ASP A 80 -4.57 13.75 -5.50
CA ASP A 80 -5.62 13.06 -6.24
C ASP A 80 -6.79 12.65 -5.32
N PRO A 81 -8.04 12.80 -5.78
CA PRO A 81 -9.22 12.46 -4.99
C PRO A 81 -9.66 10.99 -5.13
N TYR A 82 -9.11 10.23 -6.08
CA TYR A 82 -9.55 8.86 -6.34
C TYR A 82 -8.39 7.85 -6.32
N ILE A 83 -8.72 6.60 -5.98
CA ILE A 83 -7.86 5.42 -6.09
C ILE A 83 -8.46 4.44 -7.11
N TRP A 84 -7.64 3.97 -8.05
CA TRP A 84 -7.95 2.89 -8.98
C TRP A 84 -7.90 1.50 -8.34
N GLY A 85 -6.97 1.30 -7.41
CA GLY A 85 -6.67 0.04 -6.75
C GLY A 85 -5.26 0.04 -6.19
N PHE A 86 -4.71 -1.15 -5.97
CA PHE A 86 -3.39 -1.36 -5.38
C PHE A 86 -2.60 -2.35 -6.23
N THR A 87 -1.50 -1.90 -6.80
CA THR A 87 -0.58 -2.72 -7.61
C THR A 87 0.58 -3.21 -6.76
N GLN A 88 1.31 -4.23 -7.23
CA GLN A 88 2.32 -4.92 -6.44
C GLN A 88 3.76 -4.51 -6.76
N THR A 89 3.97 -3.70 -7.80
CA THR A 89 5.30 -3.30 -8.29
C THR A 89 5.34 -1.81 -8.63
N HIS A 90 6.40 -1.11 -8.20
CA HIS A 90 6.55 0.34 -8.40
C HIS A 90 8.01 0.78 -8.56
N LEU A 91 8.22 1.83 -9.35
CA LEU A 91 9.50 2.54 -9.41
C LEU A 91 9.44 3.82 -8.57
N ASN A 92 10.44 4.04 -7.73
CA ASN A 92 10.52 5.20 -6.83
C ASN A 92 11.47 6.27 -7.41
N GLY A 93 10.98 7.49 -7.59
CA GLY A 93 11.77 8.65 -7.98
C GLY A 93 12.18 8.71 -9.45
N VAL A 94 11.53 7.92 -10.32
CA VAL A 94 11.91 7.83 -11.73
C VAL A 94 11.13 8.81 -12.62
N GLY A 95 11.68 9.08 -13.80
CA GLY A 95 11.08 9.96 -14.81
C GLY A 95 10.41 9.23 -15.99
N CYS A 96 10.33 7.90 -15.98
CA CYS A 96 9.73 7.10 -17.04
C CYS A 96 8.74 6.07 -16.43
N PRO A 97 7.50 5.96 -16.94
CA PRO A 97 6.52 5.00 -16.46
C PRO A 97 6.90 3.56 -16.80
N SER A 98 6.74 2.67 -15.83
CA SER A 98 6.81 1.22 -15.98
C SER A 98 6.18 0.57 -14.74
N LEU A 99 6.11 -0.77 -14.70
CA LEU A 99 5.53 -1.54 -13.60
C LEU A 99 4.05 -1.19 -13.36
N SER A 100 3.63 -1.08 -12.10
CA SER A 100 2.22 -1.03 -11.68
C SER A 100 1.48 -2.31 -12.07
N ASP A 101 2.13 -3.44 -11.83
CA ASP A 101 1.63 -4.75 -12.21
C ASP A 101 0.63 -5.27 -11.16
N ILE A 102 -0.37 -6.00 -11.66
CA ILE A 102 -1.38 -6.73 -10.89
C ILE A 102 -2.14 -5.79 -9.94
N LEU A 103 -3.16 -5.12 -10.47
CA LEU A 103 -4.00 -4.23 -9.67
C LEU A 103 -5.09 -5.03 -8.95
N LEU A 104 -5.12 -4.88 -7.64
CA LEU A 104 -6.14 -5.42 -6.75
C LEU A 104 -7.05 -4.29 -6.27
N LEU A 105 -8.36 -4.51 -6.30
CA LEU A 105 -9.33 -3.54 -5.80
C LEU A 105 -10.45 -4.26 -5.04
N PRO A 106 -10.51 -4.13 -3.70
CA PRO A 106 -11.64 -4.62 -2.94
C PRO A 106 -12.82 -3.64 -3.03
N TYR A 107 -14.03 -4.18 -3.15
CA TYR A 107 -15.25 -3.38 -3.11
C TYR A 107 -16.43 -4.14 -2.54
N SER A 108 -17.36 -3.42 -1.89
CA SER A 108 -18.58 -3.97 -1.35
C SER A 108 -19.77 -3.71 -2.27
N GLY A 109 -20.63 -4.71 -2.45
CA GLY A 109 -21.84 -4.60 -3.25
C GLY A 109 -21.59 -4.40 -4.74
N GLU A 110 -22.51 -3.70 -5.40
CA GLU A 110 -22.47 -3.52 -6.85
C GLU A 110 -21.68 -2.26 -7.25
N VAL A 111 -20.89 -2.39 -8.31
CA VAL A 111 -20.21 -1.25 -8.95
C VAL A 111 -20.98 -0.90 -10.22
N LYS A 112 -21.01 0.38 -10.57
CA LYS A 112 -21.56 0.83 -11.85
C LYS A 112 -20.84 0.09 -13.00
N ARG A 113 -21.58 -0.44 -13.98
CA ARG A 113 -20.99 -1.18 -15.11
C ARG A 113 -21.36 -0.53 -16.43
N THR A 114 -20.82 0.67 -16.68
CA THR A 114 -20.94 1.35 -17.98
C THR A 114 -19.87 0.91 -18.98
N GLY A 115 -18.99 -0.02 -18.57
CA GLY A 115 -17.86 -0.49 -19.38
C GLY A 115 -16.63 0.41 -19.29
N LYS A 116 -16.68 1.47 -18.48
CA LYS A 116 -15.54 2.37 -18.27
C LYS A 116 -14.74 1.94 -17.06
N ARG A 117 -13.40 1.94 -17.18
CA ARG A 117 -12.49 1.70 -16.04
C ARG A 117 -12.83 2.61 -14.86
N SER A 118 -13.15 3.88 -15.12
CA SER A 118 -13.56 4.91 -14.15
C SER A 118 -14.73 4.54 -13.26
N ASP A 119 -15.51 3.53 -13.62
CA ASP A 119 -16.59 3.06 -12.75
C ASP A 119 -16.06 2.36 -11.48
N PHE A 120 -14.84 1.80 -11.52
CA PHE A 120 -14.24 1.06 -10.42
C PHE A 120 -13.40 1.91 -9.46
N ARG A 121 -13.12 3.17 -9.77
CA ARG A 121 -12.34 4.01 -8.84
C ARG A 121 -13.16 4.34 -7.59
N SER A 122 -12.48 4.49 -6.47
CA SER A 122 -13.11 4.94 -5.22
C SER A 122 -12.61 6.33 -4.84
N THR A 123 -13.49 7.18 -4.32
CA THR A 123 -13.03 8.25 -3.43
C THR A 123 -12.43 7.64 -2.17
N TYR A 124 -11.51 8.34 -1.53
CA TYR A 124 -10.89 7.88 -0.30
C TYR A 124 -10.76 9.00 0.70
N LYS A 125 -10.72 8.64 1.99
CA LYS A 125 -10.61 9.62 3.08
C LYS A 125 -9.14 9.96 3.31
N LYS A 126 -8.69 11.08 2.73
CA LYS A 126 -7.29 11.52 2.79
C LYS A 126 -6.78 11.70 4.22
N GLU A 127 -7.63 12.20 5.11
CA GLU A 127 -7.29 12.43 6.52
C GLU A 127 -7.14 11.14 7.33
N ALA A 128 -7.62 10.01 6.79
CA ALA A 128 -7.50 8.68 7.39
C ALA A 128 -6.45 7.81 6.67
N GLU A 129 -5.78 8.35 5.66
CA GLU A 129 -4.67 7.70 4.97
C GLU A 129 -3.43 7.71 5.87
N GLN A 130 -2.78 6.55 6.00
CA GLN A 130 -1.65 6.35 6.89
C GLN A 130 -0.56 5.58 6.17
N ALA A 131 0.68 6.00 6.37
CA ALA A 131 1.85 5.31 5.85
C ALA A 131 3.00 5.38 6.86
N ALA A 132 3.72 4.28 6.99
CA ALA A 132 4.93 4.14 7.78
C ALA A 132 5.87 3.13 7.10
N PRO A 133 7.16 3.03 7.47
CA PRO A 133 8.03 1.99 6.92
C PRO A 133 7.40 0.59 7.01
N GLY A 134 7.16 -0.03 5.85
CA GLY A 134 6.56 -1.37 5.75
C GLY A 134 5.04 -1.44 5.95
N TYR A 135 4.31 -0.33 6.02
CA TYR A 135 2.86 -0.32 6.21
C TYR A 135 2.16 0.84 5.48
N TYR A 136 1.01 0.56 4.88
CA TYR A 136 0.11 1.56 4.31
C TYR A 136 -1.34 1.21 4.65
N ALA A 137 -2.19 2.21 4.89
CA ALA A 137 -3.61 2.01 5.08
C ALA A 137 -4.46 3.18 4.60
N VAL A 138 -5.66 2.87 4.10
CA VAL A 138 -6.62 3.87 3.62
C VAL A 138 -8.06 3.38 3.75
N GLU A 139 -9.00 4.32 3.77
CA GLU A 139 -10.43 4.03 3.70
C GLU A 139 -10.99 4.41 2.33
N LEU A 140 -11.47 3.42 1.57
CA LEU A 140 -12.18 3.59 0.32
C LEU A 140 -13.65 3.90 0.62
N ILE A 141 -14.07 5.14 0.38
CA ILE A 141 -15.39 5.64 0.76
C ILE A 141 -16.47 5.10 -0.16
N THR A 142 -16.27 5.18 -1.48
CA THR A 142 -17.22 4.64 -2.47
C THR A 142 -17.43 3.15 -2.28
N HIS A 143 -16.34 2.42 -1.99
CA HIS A 143 -16.35 0.96 -1.88
C HIS A 143 -16.65 0.45 -0.47
N GLN A 144 -16.68 1.33 0.54
CA GLN A 144 -16.89 0.98 1.94
C GLN A 144 -15.92 -0.08 2.48
N VAL A 145 -14.66 -0.02 2.06
CA VAL A 145 -13.60 -0.96 2.48
C VAL A 145 -12.43 -0.20 3.10
N ARG A 146 -11.98 -0.64 4.27
CA ARG A 146 -10.66 -0.26 4.79
C ARG A 146 -9.61 -1.22 4.23
N VAL A 147 -8.55 -0.67 3.65
CA VAL A 147 -7.44 -1.41 3.08
C VAL A 147 -6.18 -1.19 3.91
N GLU A 148 -5.46 -2.26 4.19
CA GLU A 148 -4.18 -2.24 4.88
C GLU A 148 -3.19 -3.15 4.15
N LEU A 149 -1.97 -2.65 3.94
CA LEU A 149 -0.93 -3.28 3.15
C LEU A 149 0.34 -3.41 3.97
N THR A 150 1.02 -4.55 3.86
CA THR A 150 2.40 -4.73 4.29
C THR A 150 3.14 -5.65 3.32
N ALA A 151 4.47 -5.69 3.40
CA ALA A 151 5.29 -6.44 2.48
C ALA A 151 6.45 -7.16 3.17
N LEU A 152 6.75 -8.35 2.68
CA LEU A 152 8.04 -9.03 2.84
C LEU A 152 8.86 -8.84 1.57
N ASP A 153 9.98 -9.54 1.46
CA ASP A 153 10.91 -9.37 0.33
C ASP A 153 10.24 -9.71 -1.01
N HIS A 154 9.36 -10.71 -1.06
CA HIS A 154 8.70 -11.17 -2.30
C HIS A 154 7.18 -11.40 -2.16
N VAL A 155 6.59 -11.01 -1.01
CA VAL A 155 5.17 -11.29 -0.71
C VAL A 155 4.51 -10.02 -0.18
N ALA A 156 3.39 -9.63 -0.79
CA ALA A 156 2.52 -8.58 -0.29
C ALA A 156 1.38 -9.20 0.51
N TYR A 157 1.10 -8.64 1.69
CA TYR A 157 -0.09 -8.97 2.47
C TYR A 157 -1.09 -7.83 2.39
N HIS A 158 -2.34 -8.20 2.08
CA HIS A 158 -3.47 -7.29 2.04
C HIS A 158 -4.47 -7.70 3.10
N ARG A 159 -4.96 -6.74 3.88
CA ARG A 159 -6.12 -6.92 4.77
C ARG A 159 -7.22 -5.97 4.34
N TYR A 160 -8.37 -6.52 4.02
CA TYR A 160 -9.57 -5.77 3.63
C TYR A 160 -10.64 -5.93 4.71
N THR A 161 -11.09 -4.81 5.26
CA THR A 161 -12.22 -4.78 6.20
C THR A 161 -13.40 -4.11 5.54
N TYR A 162 -14.37 -4.93 5.12
CA TYR A 162 -15.64 -4.49 4.53
C TYR A 162 -16.55 -3.99 5.66
N LYS A 163 -17.13 -2.80 5.49
CA LYS A 163 -17.85 -2.09 6.58
C LYS A 163 -19.35 -2.40 6.66
N ASP A 164 -19.91 -3.03 5.63
CA ASP A 164 -21.31 -3.38 5.57
C ASP A 164 -21.49 -4.89 5.36
N ASN A 165 -22.75 -5.34 5.43
CA ASN A 165 -23.12 -6.74 5.17
C ASN A 165 -23.40 -6.99 3.68
N GLN A 166 -22.85 -6.16 2.78
CA GLN A 166 -22.97 -6.41 1.35
C GLN A 166 -21.97 -7.49 0.91
N THR A 167 -22.17 -7.99 -0.31
CA THR A 167 -21.28 -8.99 -0.90
C THR A 167 -19.88 -8.41 -1.04
N ALA A 168 -18.89 -9.11 -0.50
CA ALA A 168 -17.48 -8.75 -0.66
C ALA A 168 -16.98 -9.19 -2.04
N HIS A 169 -16.34 -8.26 -2.74
CA HIS A 169 -15.70 -8.54 -4.01
C HIS A 169 -14.23 -8.10 -4.00
N LEU A 170 -13.44 -8.76 -4.85
CA LEU A 170 -12.07 -8.40 -5.17
C LEU A 170 -11.91 -8.41 -6.69
N LEU A 171 -11.68 -7.24 -7.28
CA LEU A 171 -11.27 -7.12 -8.67
C LEU A 171 -9.76 -7.38 -8.76
N ILE A 172 -9.37 -8.19 -9.74
CA ILE A 172 -7.99 -8.45 -10.13
C ILE A 172 -7.86 -8.02 -11.59
N ASP A 173 -7.08 -6.97 -11.84
CA ASP A 173 -6.85 -6.43 -13.17
C ASP A 173 -5.39 -6.69 -13.59
N LEU A 174 -5.22 -7.67 -14.48
CA LEU A 174 -3.94 -8.03 -15.08
C LEU A 174 -3.55 -7.14 -16.26
N GLN A 175 -4.44 -6.27 -16.75
CA GLN A 175 -4.17 -5.35 -17.87
C GLN A 175 -3.77 -3.95 -17.42
N TYR A 176 -3.84 -3.64 -16.11
CA TYR A 176 -3.41 -2.33 -15.63
C TYR A 176 -1.91 -2.12 -15.80
N GLY A 177 -1.45 -0.88 -15.93
CA GLY A 177 -0.03 -0.57 -15.87
C GLY A 177 0.21 0.89 -16.16
N ARG A 178 1.48 1.28 -16.16
CA ARG A 178 1.88 2.64 -16.50
C ARG A 178 2.45 2.69 -17.91
N SER A 179 2.04 3.72 -18.64
CA SER A 179 2.50 3.98 -20.01
C SER A 179 2.57 5.48 -20.25
N TRP A 180 3.38 5.87 -21.23
CA TRP A 180 3.42 7.24 -21.72
C TRP A 180 2.11 7.66 -22.38
N ASN A 181 1.35 6.70 -22.92
CA ASN A 181 0.01 6.95 -23.43
C ASN A 181 -0.95 5.98 -22.76
N VAL A 182 -1.98 6.49 -22.08
CA VAL A 182 -2.96 5.64 -21.41
C VAL A 182 -3.77 4.79 -22.38
N ASP A 183 -3.94 5.25 -23.62
CA ASP A 183 -4.62 4.48 -24.66
C ASP A 183 -3.81 3.24 -25.07
N ASN A 184 -2.50 3.27 -24.82
CA ASN A 184 -1.58 2.16 -25.09
C ASN A 184 -1.45 1.19 -23.92
N ILE A 185 -2.06 1.44 -22.75
CA ILE A 185 -1.96 0.52 -21.60
C ILE A 185 -2.48 -0.87 -21.99
N LYS A 186 -3.53 -0.93 -22.82
CA LYS A 186 -4.08 -2.18 -23.37
C LYS A 186 -3.08 -2.97 -24.22
N ASP A 187 -2.07 -2.31 -24.76
CA ASP A 187 -1.05 -2.90 -25.64
C ASP A 187 0.22 -3.30 -24.85
N ASN A 188 0.31 -2.94 -23.56
CA ASN A 188 1.45 -3.28 -22.71
C ASN A 188 1.48 -4.75 -22.28
N VAL A 189 0.32 -5.42 -22.29
CA VAL A 189 0.18 -6.82 -21.88
C VAL A 189 -0.08 -7.66 -23.12
N LEU A 190 0.92 -8.43 -23.52
CA LEU A 190 0.83 -9.28 -24.73
C LEU A 190 0.01 -10.53 -24.48
N GLU A 191 0.10 -11.07 -23.27
CA GLU A 191 -0.56 -12.30 -22.84
C GLU A 191 -0.81 -12.19 -21.35
N ALA A 192 -1.94 -12.70 -20.88
CA ALA A 192 -2.22 -12.84 -19.46
C ALA A 192 -3.10 -14.06 -19.23
N GLU A 193 -2.79 -14.81 -18.17
CA GLU A 193 -3.57 -15.96 -17.76
C GLU A 193 -3.86 -15.86 -16.26
N GLN A 194 -5.06 -16.28 -15.87
CA GLN A 194 -5.41 -16.51 -14.48
C GLN A 194 -6.14 -17.84 -14.34
N LYS A 195 -5.81 -18.58 -13.29
CA LYS A 195 -6.36 -19.90 -13.02
C LYS A 195 -6.53 -20.10 -11.52
N PHE A 196 -7.75 -20.44 -11.11
CA PHE A 196 -7.98 -21.00 -9.79
C PHE A 196 -7.42 -22.41 -9.75
N VAL A 197 -6.47 -22.64 -8.84
CA VAL A 197 -5.91 -23.98 -8.60
C VAL A 197 -6.63 -24.68 -7.45
N ASP A 198 -7.28 -23.91 -6.58
CA ASP A 198 -8.20 -24.34 -5.52
C ASP A 198 -9.14 -23.18 -5.14
N ASP A 199 -9.95 -23.36 -4.08
CA ASP A 199 -10.95 -22.40 -3.61
C ASP A 199 -10.36 -21.08 -3.09
N TYR A 200 -9.06 -21.03 -2.79
CA TYR A 200 -8.40 -19.92 -2.11
C TYR A 200 -7.14 -19.42 -2.83
N THR A 201 -6.73 -20.08 -3.91
CA THR A 201 -5.48 -19.80 -4.63
C THR A 201 -5.75 -19.52 -6.10
N LEU A 202 -5.42 -18.30 -6.51
CA LEU A 202 -5.37 -17.88 -7.91
C LEU A 202 -3.90 -17.76 -8.33
N CYS A 203 -3.53 -18.40 -9.44
CA CYS A 203 -2.21 -18.28 -10.05
C CYS A 203 -2.33 -17.71 -11.47
N GLY A 204 -1.26 -17.12 -11.99
CA GLY A 204 -1.29 -16.51 -13.30
C GLY A 204 0.01 -15.79 -13.67
N TYR A 205 -0.03 -15.14 -14.82
CA TYR A 205 1.02 -14.25 -15.32
C TYR A 205 0.42 -13.17 -16.23
N ARG A 206 1.27 -12.23 -16.63
CA ARG A 206 0.98 -11.16 -17.58
C ARG A 206 2.27 -10.70 -18.26
#